data_AF-A0AAU9XR26-F1
#
_entry.id   AF-A0AAU9XR26-F1
#
_cell.length_a   1.000
_cell.length_b   1.000
_cell.length_c   1.000
_cell.angle_alpha   90.00
_cell.angle_beta   90.00
_cell.angle_gamma   90.00
#
_symmetry.space_group_name_H-M   'P 1'
#
loop_
_entity.id
_entity.type
_entity.pdbx_description
1 polymer ?
#
loop_
_entity_poly.entity_id
_entity_poly.type
_entity_poly.pdbx_seq_one_letter_code
_entity_poly.pdbx_strand_id
1 'polypeptide(L)'
;MLNDDGFLKAVAHNSNIEVILTLNYSPCSECAKILKTFYESRKKKITKFIIQFSYLYYIKNEKNQNGLRNLNEAGVTLQAMNPNSWRELEVGIDLDDMERNDRGKITERDKKTAYQLRSVLSLYKKEQVQDTSVDELSSRFNQLIKF
;
A
#
# COMPACT_ATOMS: atom_id res chain seq x y z
N MET A 1 -8.05 -13.86 -4.35
CA MET A 1 -7.33 -13.23 -5.48
C MET A 1 -6.15 -14.08 -5.95
N LEU A 2 -5.05 -14.23 -5.20
CA LEU A 2 -3.88 -14.96 -5.71
C LEU A 2 -4.05 -16.49 -5.81
N ASN A 3 -5.10 -17.04 -5.22
CA ASN A 3 -5.51 -18.44 -5.41
C ASN A 3 -6.62 -18.58 -6.46
N ASP A 4 -6.96 -17.50 -7.17
CA ASP A 4 -7.97 -17.53 -8.22
C ASP A 4 -7.30 -17.76 -9.58
N ASP A 5 -7.53 -18.94 -10.17
CA ASP A 5 -6.93 -19.33 -11.44
C ASP A 5 -7.36 -18.42 -12.59
N GLY A 6 -8.60 -17.91 -12.55
CA GLY A 6 -9.12 -16.99 -13.56
C GLY A 6 -8.34 -15.68 -13.57
N PHE A 7 -8.14 -15.09 -12.40
CA PHE A 7 -7.33 -13.90 -12.19
C PHE A 7 -5.87 -14.13 -12.63
N LEU A 8 -5.24 -15.24 -12.21
CA LEU A 8 -3.87 -15.53 -12.60
C LEU A 8 -3.73 -15.70 -14.12
N LYS A 9 -4.69 -16.36 -14.77
CA LYS A 9 -4.75 -16.48 -16.24
C LYS A 9 -4.96 -15.12 -16.90
N ALA A 10 -5.85 -14.28 -16.39
CA ALA A 10 -6.09 -12.94 -16.91
C ALA A 10 -4.80 -12.10 -16.86
N VAL A 11 -4.07 -12.12 -15.74
CA VAL A 11 -2.80 -11.40 -15.60
C VAL A 11 -1.69 -12.01 -16.45
N ALA A 12 -1.70 -13.32 -16.68
CA ALA A 12 -0.72 -13.99 -17.51
C ALA A 12 -0.86 -13.65 -19.01
N HIS A 13 -2.08 -13.52 -19.52
CA HIS A 13 -2.34 -13.38 -20.96
C HIS A 13 -2.59 -11.94 -21.43
N ASN A 14 -2.77 -10.99 -20.51
CA ASN A 14 -3.00 -9.58 -20.85
C ASN A 14 -1.82 -8.68 -20.44
N SER A 15 -1.81 -7.47 -20.97
CA SER A 15 -0.85 -6.40 -20.68
C SER A 15 -1.61 -5.10 -20.41
N ASN A 16 -0.95 -4.11 -19.81
CA ASN A 16 -1.57 -2.83 -19.42
C ASN A 16 -2.75 -3.01 -18.45
N ILE A 17 -2.57 -3.91 -17.50
CA ILE A 17 -3.60 -4.28 -16.53
C ILE A 17 -3.56 -3.31 -15.36
N GLU A 18 -4.74 -2.82 -14.98
CA GLU A 18 -4.96 -2.17 -13.69
C GLU A 18 -5.58 -3.15 -12.71
N VAL A 19 -4.96 -3.29 -11.54
CA VAL A 19 -5.47 -4.13 -10.46
C VAL A 19 -5.86 -3.22 -9.30
N ILE A 20 -7.12 -3.30 -8.87
CA ILE A 20 -7.62 -2.63 -7.67
C ILE A 20 -8.08 -3.73 -6.71
N LEU A 21 -7.40 -3.85 -5.57
CA LEU A 21 -7.71 -4.81 -4.53
C LEU A 21 -8.34 -4.08 -3.34
N THR A 22 -9.64 -4.29 -3.14
CA THR A 22 -10.39 -3.72 -2.01
C THR A 22 -10.49 -4.72 -0.86
N LEU A 23 -10.10 -4.30 0.34
CA LEU A 23 -10.04 -5.15 1.54
C LEU A 23 -10.74 -4.47 2.73
N ASN A 24 -11.22 -5.27 3.67
CA ASN A 24 -11.67 -4.73 4.96
C ASN A 24 -10.47 -4.24 5.79
N TYR A 25 -9.41 -5.05 5.85
CA TYR A 25 -8.18 -4.74 6.58
C TYR A 25 -6.98 -4.73 5.62
N SER A 26 -5.98 -3.90 5.91
CA SER A 26 -4.71 -3.91 5.19
C SER A 26 -4.03 -5.30 5.27
N PRO A 27 -3.16 -5.67 4.32
CA PRO A 27 -2.39 -6.91 4.42
C PRO A 27 -1.55 -6.98 5.70
N CYS A 28 -1.44 -8.17 6.30
CA CYS A 28 -0.39 -8.45 7.29
C CYS A 28 0.99 -8.56 6.60
N SER A 29 2.07 -8.69 7.39
CA SER A 29 3.44 -8.78 6.85
C SER A 29 3.63 -9.88 5.80
N GLU A 30 3.12 -11.09 6.06
CA GLU A 30 3.27 -12.23 5.14
C GLU A 30 2.45 -12.02 3.86
N CYS A 31 1.19 -11.58 3.99
CA CYS A 31 0.37 -11.25 2.83
C CYS A 31 1.01 -10.14 1.99
N ALA A 32 1.59 -9.12 2.63
CA ALA A 32 2.29 -8.04 1.95
C ALA A 32 3.50 -8.53 1.17
N LYS A 33 4.29 -9.45 1.75
CA LYS A 33 5.41 -10.10 1.07
C LYS A 33 4.95 -10.86 -0.18
N ILE A 34 3.90 -11.67 -0.06
CA ILE A 34 3.34 -12.43 -1.18
C ILE A 34 2.84 -11.49 -2.30
N LEU A 35 2.10 -10.44 -1.94
CA LEU A 35 1.59 -9.45 -2.88
C LEU A 35 2.72 -8.68 -3.59
N LYS A 36 3.79 -8.33 -2.86
CA LYS A 36 5.00 -7.73 -3.42
C LYS A 36 5.65 -8.63 -4.45
N THR A 37 5.91 -9.90 -4.10
CA THR A 37 6.52 -10.88 -5.02
C THR A 37 5.66 -11.07 -6.27
N PHE A 38 4.33 -11.18 -6.11
CA PHE A 38 3.42 -11.23 -7.24
C PHE A 38 3.57 -10.01 -8.16
N TYR A 39 3.49 -8.80 -7.59
CA TYR A 39 3.57 -7.57 -8.37
C TYR A 39 4.91 -7.43 -9.10
N GLU A 40 6.03 -7.66 -8.41
CA GLU A 40 7.38 -7.55 -9.00
C GLU A 40 7.56 -8.52 -10.17
N SER A 41 7.05 -9.76 -10.06
CA SER A 41 7.10 -10.74 -11.15
C SER A 41 6.25 -10.37 -12.39
N ARG A 42 5.33 -9.40 -12.25
CA ARG A 42 4.37 -8.97 -13.28
C ARG A 42 4.44 -7.47 -13.58
N LYS A 43 5.45 -6.75 -13.09
CA LYS A 43 5.54 -5.28 -13.17
C LYS A 43 5.53 -4.72 -14.60
N LYS A 44 5.93 -5.52 -15.60
CA LYS A 44 5.85 -5.15 -17.02
C LYS A 44 4.44 -5.23 -17.61
N LYS A 45 3.52 -5.95 -16.95
CA LYS A 45 2.13 -6.17 -17.42
C LYS A 45 1.13 -5.36 -16.62
N ILE A 46 1.38 -5.19 -15.32
CA ILE A 46 0.52 -4.45 -14.41
C ILE A 46 0.99 -3.00 -14.37
N THR A 47 0.28 -2.11 -15.04
CA THR A 47 0.58 -0.66 -15.09
C THR A 47 0.19 0.04 -13.80
N LYS A 48 -0.80 -0.49 -13.09
CA LYS A 48 -1.31 0.07 -11.83
C LYS A 48 -1.72 -1.03 -10.88
N PHE A 49 -1.26 -0.97 -9.64
CA PHE A 49 -1.74 -1.84 -8.58
C PHE A 49 -2.09 -1.01 -7.35
N ILE A 50 -3.38 -0.88 -7.08
CA ILE A 50 -3.91 -0.21 -5.89
C ILE A 50 -4.40 -1.26 -4.90
N ILE A 51 -4.03 -1.12 -3.64
CA ILE A 51 -4.67 -1.82 -2.52
C ILE A 51 -5.36 -0.78 -1.65
N GLN A 52 -6.67 -0.91 -1.54
CA GLN A 52 -7.50 -0.03 -0.74
C GLN A 52 -8.14 -0.78 0.43
N PHE A 53 -8.14 -0.17 1.62
CA PHE A 53 -8.65 -0.83 2.82
C PHE A 53 -9.35 0.10 3.79
N SER A 54 -10.33 -0.45 4.52
CA SER A 54 -11.11 0.30 5.52
C SER A 54 -10.33 0.50 6.83
N TYR A 55 -9.50 -0.48 7.20
CA TYR A 55 -8.74 -0.47 8.45
C TYR A 55 -7.30 -0.94 8.24
N LEU A 56 -6.40 -0.53 9.13
CA LEU A 56 -5.04 -1.08 9.19
C LEU A 56 -5.00 -2.31 10.12
N TYR A 57 -4.47 -3.42 9.61
CA TYR A 57 -4.37 -4.68 10.35
C TYR A 57 -3.24 -4.65 11.38
N TYR A 58 -3.57 -4.73 12.67
CA TYR A 58 -2.63 -4.74 13.80
C TYR A 58 -1.42 -3.82 13.63
N ILE A 59 -1.67 -2.54 13.32
CA ILE A 59 -0.61 -1.62 12.86
C ILE A 59 0.43 -1.27 13.92
N LYS A 60 0.14 -1.52 15.20
CA LYS A 60 1.14 -1.40 16.27
C LYS A 60 2.27 -2.43 16.12
N ASN A 61 2.06 -3.52 15.38
CA ASN A 61 3.10 -4.49 15.06
C ASN A 61 4.00 -3.94 13.94
N GLU A 62 5.28 -3.76 14.24
CA GLU A 62 6.28 -3.23 13.32
C GLU A 62 6.40 -4.06 12.03
N LYS A 63 6.26 -5.39 12.10
CA LYS A 63 6.31 -6.26 10.91
C LYS A 63 5.21 -5.91 9.91
N ASN A 64 4.02 -5.56 10.39
CA ASN A 64 2.91 -5.14 9.52
C ASN A 64 3.20 -3.77 8.91
N GLN A 65 3.76 -2.82 9.68
CA GLN A 65 4.17 -1.53 9.13
C GLN A 65 5.23 -1.68 8.04
N ASN A 66 6.27 -2.48 8.30
CA ASN A 66 7.33 -2.77 7.33
C ASN A 66 6.78 -3.47 6.09
N GLY A 67 5.83 -4.39 6.24
CA GLY A 67 5.13 -5.00 5.11
C GLY A 67 4.44 -3.97 4.20
N LEU A 68 3.73 -3.00 4.78
CA LEU A 68 3.08 -1.93 4.02
C LEU A 68 4.09 -0.99 3.35
N ARG A 69 5.19 -0.66 4.04
CA ARG A 69 6.28 0.15 3.47
C ARG A 69 6.92 -0.52 2.26
N ASN A 70 7.26 -1.80 2.39
CA ASN A 70 7.83 -2.62 1.32
C ASN A 70 6.91 -2.72 0.09
N LEU A 71 5.59 -2.81 0.29
CA LEU A 71 4.63 -2.76 -0.82
C LEU A 71 4.65 -1.41 -1.53
N ASN A 72 4.62 -0.32 -0.77
CA ASN A 72 4.66 1.04 -1.29
C ASN A 72 5.95 1.31 -2.09
N GLU A 73 7.09 0.84 -1.58
CA GLU A 73 8.39 0.93 -2.27
C GLU A 73 8.46 0.11 -3.55
N ALA A 74 7.81 -1.06 -3.58
CA ALA A 74 7.74 -1.88 -4.80
C ALA A 74 6.97 -1.17 -5.93
N GLY A 75 6.17 -0.14 -5.60
CA GLY A 75 5.34 0.64 -6.52
C GLY A 75 3.84 0.34 -6.40
N VAL A 76 3.42 -0.42 -5.38
CA VAL A 76 2.00 -0.66 -5.11
C VAL A 76 1.42 0.56 -4.39
N THR A 77 0.34 1.12 -4.91
CA THR A 77 -0.35 2.23 -4.25
C THR A 77 -1.19 1.71 -3.10
N LEU A 78 -0.93 2.18 -1.88
CA LEU A 78 -1.74 1.88 -0.71
C LEU A 78 -2.62 3.08 -0.38
N GLN A 79 -3.93 2.85 -0.19
CA GLN A 79 -4.85 3.91 0.22
C GLN A 79 -5.87 3.44 1.23
N ALA A 80 -6.31 4.35 2.08
CA ALA A 80 -7.57 4.13 2.80
C ALA A 80 -8.73 4.19 1.81
N MET A 81 -9.80 3.45 2.11
CA MET A 81 -11.08 3.65 1.43
C MET A 81 -11.48 5.14 1.49
N ASN A 82 -12.16 5.60 0.45
CA ASN A 82 -12.71 6.94 0.33
C ASN A 82 -14.01 6.87 -0.50
N PRO A 83 -14.77 7.96 -0.65
CA PRO A 83 -16.05 7.92 -1.38
C PRO A 83 -15.96 7.33 -2.80
N ASN A 84 -14.87 7.55 -3.54
CA ASN A 84 -14.67 6.93 -4.85
C ASN A 84 -14.47 5.41 -4.73
N SER A 85 -13.65 4.98 -3.77
CA SER A 85 -13.45 3.54 -3.50
C SER A 85 -14.75 2.80 -3.21
N TRP A 86 -15.70 3.43 -2.52
CA TRP A 86 -17.02 2.85 -2.23
C TRP A 86 -17.90 2.73 -3.47
N ARG A 87 -17.86 3.74 -4.35
CA ARG A 87 -18.55 3.73 -5.64
C ARG A 87 -17.98 2.70 -6.62
N GLU A 88 -16.67 2.46 -6.57
CA GLU A 88 -15.97 1.48 -7.43
C GLU A 88 -16.22 0.02 -7.02
N LEU A 89 -16.86 -0.24 -5.87
CA LEU A 89 -17.27 -1.60 -5.52
C LEU A 89 -18.28 -2.12 -6.54
N GLU A 90 -18.29 -3.43 -6.77
CA GLU A 90 -19.25 -4.08 -7.68
C GLU A 90 -20.72 -3.79 -7.29
N VAL A 91 -20.98 -3.67 -5.98
CA VAL A 91 -22.29 -3.31 -5.44
C VAL A 91 -22.65 -1.82 -5.56
N GLY A 92 -21.71 -0.97 -5.99
CA GLY A 92 -21.91 0.45 -6.28
C GLY A 92 -22.47 1.25 -5.09
N ILE A 93 -21.70 1.40 -4.01
CA ILE A 93 -22.18 2.13 -2.82
C ILE A 93 -21.92 3.63 -3.01
N ASP A 94 -22.98 4.40 -3.21
CA ASP A 94 -22.92 5.86 -3.05
C ASP A 94 -23.12 6.22 -1.58
N LEU A 95 -22.09 6.81 -0.98
CA LEU A 95 -22.14 7.24 0.41
C LEU A 95 -23.14 8.38 0.62
N ASP A 96 -23.47 9.15 -0.42
CA ASP A 96 -24.40 10.27 -0.31
C ASP A 96 -25.87 9.82 -0.22
N ASP A 97 -26.17 8.59 -0.62
CA ASP A 97 -27.49 7.95 -0.48
C ASP A 97 -27.69 7.31 0.91
N MET A 98 -26.62 7.22 1.71
CA MET A 98 -26.69 6.64 3.05
C MET A 98 -27.26 7.61 4.08
N GLU A 99 -27.84 7.06 5.15
CA GLU A 99 -28.24 7.87 6.31
C GLU A 99 -27.06 8.70 6.83
N ARG A 100 -27.34 9.97 7.17
CA ARG A 100 -26.32 10.96 7.55
C ARG A 100 -25.36 10.44 8.62
N ASN A 101 -25.88 9.72 9.61
CA ASN A 101 -25.07 9.18 10.71
C ASN A 101 -24.11 8.10 10.25
N ASP A 102 -24.55 7.19 9.37
CA ASP A 102 -23.72 6.10 8.87
C ASP A 102 -22.67 6.60 7.88
N ARG A 103 -23.04 7.54 6.99
CA ARG A 103 -22.10 8.26 6.14
C ARG A 103 -21.02 8.97 6.98
N GLY A 104 -21.44 9.60 8.08
CA GLY A 104 -20.53 10.27 9.02
C GLY A 104 -19.49 9.31 9.59
N LYS A 105 -19.95 8.19 10.17
CA LYS A 105 -19.07 7.16 10.76
C LYS A 105 -18.08 6.57 9.74
N ILE A 106 -18.54 6.27 8.53
CA ILE A 106 -17.71 5.74 7.44
C ILE A 106 -16.65 6.76 7.03
N THR A 107 -17.05 8.01 6.83
CA THR A 107 -16.15 9.09 6.43
C THR A 107 -15.08 9.37 7.49
N GLU A 108 -15.46 9.37 8.77
CA GLU A 108 -14.51 9.54 9.88
C GLU A 108 -13.52 8.39 9.98
N ARG A 109 -13.99 7.14 9.86
CA ARG A 109 -13.11 5.96 9.79
C ARG A 109 -12.11 6.10 8.66
N ASP A 110 -12.56 6.41 7.46
CA ASP A 110 -11.73 6.50 6.25
C ASP A 110 -10.65 7.57 6.41
N LYS A 111 -11.01 8.75 6.94
CA LYS A 111 -10.05 9.80 7.29
C LYS A 111 -9.04 9.36 8.33
N LYS A 112 -9.46 8.65 9.38
CA LYS A 112 -8.58 8.12 10.43
C LYS A 112 -7.60 7.10 9.87
N THR A 113 -8.08 6.14 9.08
CA THR A 113 -7.24 5.14 8.40
C THR A 113 -6.24 5.82 7.47
N ALA A 114 -6.67 6.83 6.69
CA ALA A 114 -5.78 7.59 5.82
C ALA A 114 -4.67 8.31 6.60
N TYR A 115 -5.00 8.93 7.74
CA TYR A 115 -4.03 9.58 8.61
C TYR A 115 -3.00 8.58 9.13
N GLN A 116 -3.46 7.45 9.68
CA GLN A 116 -2.57 6.42 10.21
C GLN A 116 -1.67 5.81 9.13
N LEU A 117 -2.21 5.56 7.93
CA LEU A 117 -1.41 5.07 6.80
C LEU A 117 -0.33 6.07 6.41
N ARG A 118 -0.65 7.36 6.33
CA ARG A 118 0.35 8.41 6.06
C ARG A 118 1.46 8.40 7.09
N SER A 119 1.16 8.21 8.38
CA SER A 119 2.19 8.09 9.42
C SER A 119 3.10 6.88 9.19
N VAL A 120 2.53 5.72 8.84
CA VAL A 120 3.30 4.49 8.56
C VAL A 120 4.24 4.69 7.36
N LEU A 121 3.76 5.35 6.30
CA LEU A 121 4.53 5.56 5.08
C LEU A 121 5.51 6.75 5.17
N SER A 122 5.27 7.73 6.03
CA SER A 122 6.12 8.92 6.16
C SER A 122 7.33 8.72 7.07
N LEU A 123 7.22 7.88 8.10
CA LEU A 123 8.34 7.57 9.01
C LEU A 123 9.53 6.97 8.26
N TYR A 124 9.25 6.18 7.22
CA TYR A 124 10.27 5.59 6.35
C TYR A 124 11.13 6.61 5.60
N LYS A 125 10.52 7.71 5.14
CA LYS A 125 11.26 8.74 4.38
C LYS A 125 12.28 9.47 5.25
N LYS A 126 12.10 9.51 6.58
CA LYS A 126 13.08 10.10 7.50
C LYS A 126 14.24 9.16 7.78
N GLU A 127 13.97 7.86 7.98
CA GLU A 127 14.99 6.85 8.23
C GLU A 127 15.94 6.69 7.03
N GLN A 128 15.41 6.65 5.79
CA GLN A 128 16.22 6.55 4.57
C GLN A 128 17.12 7.79 4.31
N VAL A 129 16.66 8.99 4.64
CA VAL A 129 17.45 10.24 4.51
C VAL A 129 18.57 10.30 5.54
N GLN A 130 18.38 9.68 6.71
CA GLN A 130 19.38 9.67 7.77
C GLN A 130 20.48 8.63 7.51
N ASP A 131 20.14 7.44 7.02
CA ASP A 131 21.13 6.41 6.66
C ASP A 131 22.00 6.84 5.47
N THR A 132 21.40 7.45 4.44
CA THR A 132 22.16 7.98 3.29
C THR A 132 23.16 9.08 3.67
N SER A 133 22.84 9.95 4.65
CA SER A 133 23.77 11.01 5.06
C SER A 133 24.97 10.47 5.83
N VAL A 134 24.81 9.39 6.59
CA VAL A 134 25.88 8.77 7.37
C VAL A 134 26.84 8.01 6.46
N ASP A 135 26.33 7.28 5.47
CA ASP A 135 27.14 6.59 4.47
C ASP A 135 27.95 7.57 3.60
N GLU A 136 27.36 8.71 3.23
CA GLU A 136 28.02 9.74 2.44
C GLU A 136 29.15 10.45 3.24
N LEU A 137 28.93 10.72 4.53
CA LEU A 137 29.96 11.25 5.44
C LEU A 137 31.10 10.25 5.67
N SER A 138 30.78 8.97 5.85
CA SER A 138 31.77 7.89 6.01
C SER A 138 32.63 7.70 4.76
N SER A 139 32.02 7.71 3.57
CA SER A 139 32.71 7.67 2.28
C SER A 139 33.68 8.85 2.09
N ARG A 140 33.23 10.08 2.42
CA ARG A 140 34.06 11.29 2.33
C ARG A 140 35.22 11.28 3.34
N PHE A 141 35.00 10.79 4.55
CA PHE A 141 36.05 10.66 5.56
C PHE A 141 37.12 9.65 5.13
N ASN A 142 36.72 8.51 4.55
CA ASN A 142 37.65 7.50 4.03
C ASN A 142 38.46 7.95 2.80
N GLN A 143 38.00 8.95 2.06
CA GLN A 143 38.78 9.59 1.01
C GLN A 143 39.86 10.55 1.55
N LEU A 144 39.65 11.13 2.74
CA LEU A 144 40.57 12.11 3.36
C LEU A 144 41.72 11.46 4.13
N ILE A 145 41.60 10.18 4.52
CA ILE A 145 42.62 9.45 5.32
C ILE A 145 43.56 8.61 4.45
N LYS A 146 43.37 8.58 3.12
CA LYS A 146 44.32 7.94 2.19
C LYS A 146 45.52 8.86 1.91
N PHE A 147 46.46 8.94 2.86
CA PHE A 147 47.84 9.35 2.64
C PHE A 147 48.78 8.47 3.45
#